data_AF-A0A8S0PCQ1-F1
#
_entry.id   AF-A0A8S0PCQ1-F1
#
_cell.length_a   1.000
_cell.length_b   1.000
_cell.length_c   1.000
_cell.angle_alpha   90.00
_cell.angle_beta   90.00
_cell.angle_gamma   90.00
#
_symmetry.space_group_name_H-M   'P 1'
#
loop_
_entity.id
_entity.type
_entity.pdbx_description
1 polymer ?
#
loop_
_entity_poly.entity_id
_entity_poly.type
_entity_poly.pdbx_seq_one_letter_code
_entity_poly.pdbx_strand_id
1 'polypeptide(L)'
;MEGDAGPQTQVSTLAVLDNLLIAGGFQGEIICKYLDRPGVTFCTRTTYDDNAITNAIEIYDNPSGAVHFMATNNDCGVRVFDMERFQLIKFLQKNRGEWENQNMHCSNYGANKSNLEQTKFEDEYRKM
;
A
#
# COMPACT_ATOMS: atom_id res chain seq x y z
N MET A 1 -16.20 -34.64 -11.42
CA MET A 1 -15.21 -33.74 -12.02
C MET A 1 -14.83 -32.76 -10.92
N GLU A 2 -13.77 -33.04 -10.18
CA GLU A 2 -13.16 -32.01 -9.33
C GLU A 2 -12.55 -31.00 -10.29
N GLY A 3 -13.22 -29.86 -10.42
CA GLY A 3 -12.72 -28.76 -11.24
C GLY A 3 -11.44 -28.28 -10.62
N ASP A 4 -10.36 -28.30 -11.40
CA ASP A 4 -9.10 -27.66 -11.11
C ASP A 4 -9.38 -26.30 -10.47
N ALA A 5 -9.14 -26.19 -9.16
CA ALA A 5 -9.29 -24.94 -8.45
C ALA A 5 -8.24 -24.01 -9.08
N GLY A 6 -8.71 -23.08 -9.93
CA GLY A 6 -7.84 -22.12 -10.59
C GLY A 6 -6.88 -21.47 -9.57
N PRO A 7 -5.75 -20.90 -10.05
CA PRO A 7 -4.63 -20.53 -9.19
C PRO A 7 -5.09 -19.82 -7.91
N GLN A 8 -4.82 -20.48 -6.77
CA GLN A 8 -5.23 -20.00 -5.46
C GLN A 8 -4.37 -18.78 -5.10
N THR A 9 -5.01 -17.64 -4.81
CA THR A 9 -4.31 -16.48 -4.26
C THR A 9 -3.78 -16.82 -2.87
N GLN A 10 -2.47 -16.74 -2.72
CA GLN A 10 -1.82 -16.83 -1.42
C GLN A 10 -1.90 -15.45 -0.76
N VAL A 11 -2.75 -15.33 0.26
CA VAL A 11 -3.04 -14.04 0.93
C VAL A 11 -1.86 -13.63 1.82
N SER A 12 -1.35 -12.41 1.62
CA SER A 12 -0.29 -11.78 2.43
C SER A 12 -0.83 -10.78 3.44
N THR A 13 -1.93 -10.11 3.12
CA THR A 13 -2.48 -9.04 3.94
C THR A 13 -4.00 -8.96 3.76
N LEU A 14 -4.69 -8.37 4.73
CA LEU A 14 -6.14 -8.16 4.67
C LEU A 14 -6.55 -6.93 5.47
N ALA A 15 -7.62 -6.28 5.03
CA ALA A 15 -8.31 -5.23 5.76
C ALA A 15 -9.81 -5.49 5.75
N VAL A 16 -10.47 -5.18 6.86
CA VAL A 16 -11.93 -5.29 7.00
C VAL A 16 -12.44 -4.00 7.64
N LEU A 17 -13.45 -3.40 7.03
CA LEU A 17 -14.16 -2.25 7.57
C LEU A 17 -15.64 -2.39 7.20
N ASP A 18 -16.52 -2.33 8.20
CA ASP A 18 -17.96 -2.56 8.04
C ASP A 18 -18.28 -3.86 7.28
N ASN A 19 -18.93 -3.76 6.11
CA ASN A 19 -19.26 -4.90 5.27
C ASN A 19 -18.20 -5.19 4.19
N LEU A 20 -17.07 -4.48 4.17
CA LEU A 20 -16.01 -4.63 3.19
C LEU A 20 -14.87 -5.51 3.72
N LEU A 21 -14.46 -6.48 2.92
CA LEU A 21 -13.23 -7.24 3.08
C LEU A 21 -12.36 -7.03 1.85
N ILE A 22 -11.11 -6.66 2.06
CA ILE A 22 -10.10 -6.57 1.00
C ILE A 22 -8.92 -7.45 1.39
N ALA A 23 -8.58 -8.40 0.53
CA ALA A 23 -7.41 -9.26 0.68
C ALA A 23 -6.35 -8.92 -0.36
N GLY A 24 -5.09 -8.90 0.05
CA GLY A 24 -3.92 -8.72 -0.79
C GLY A 24 -3.15 -10.03 -0.94
N GLY A 25 -2.61 -10.30 -2.13
CA GLY A 25 -1.89 -11.53 -2.46
C GLY A 25 -0.40 -11.38 -2.72
N PHE A 26 0.29 -12.51 -2.79
CA PHE A 26 1.73 -12.59 -3.07
C PHE A 26 2.11 -12.13 -4.48
N GLN A 27 1.18 -12.19 -5.44
CA GLN A 27 1.41 -11.84 -6.85
C GLN A 27 0.72 -10.52 -7.20
N GLY A 28 0.66 -9.59 -6.25
CA GLY A 28 0.06 -8.27 -6.41
C GLY A 28 -1.46 -8.30 -6.54
N GLU A 29 -2.11 -9.40 -6.17
CA GLU A 29 -3.56 -9.45 -6.18
C GLU A 29 -4.16 -8.53 -5.13
N ILE A 30 -5.30 -7.95 -5.50
CA ILE A 30 -6.26 -7.30 -4.61
C ILE A 30 -7.60 -7.93 -4.89
N ILE A 31 -8.28 -8.41 -3.85
CA ILE A 31 -9.60 -9.04 -3.92
C ILE A 31 -10.51 -8.32 -2.93
N CYS A 32 -11.53 -7.63 -3.44
CA CYS A 32 -12.56 -6.97 -2.65
C CYS A 32 -13.84 -7.80 -2.61
N LYS A 33 -14.44 -7.93 -1.44
CA LYS A 33 -15.67 -8.66 -1.20
C LYS A 33 -16.57 -7.88 -0.24
N TYR A 34 -17.86 -7.83 -0.57
CA TYR A 34 -18.88 -7.48 0.42
C TYR A 34 -19.27 -8.72 1.22
N LEU A 35 -19.24 -8.62 2.54
CA LEU A 35 -19.45 -9.74 3.47
C LEU A 35 -20.92 -10.17 3.55
N ASP A 36 -21.84 -9.28 3.19
CA ASP A 36 -23.29 -9.52 3.20
C ASP A 36 -23.82 -10.28 1.96
N ARG A 37 -22.94 -10.57 0.98
CA ARG A 37 -23.33 -11.24 -0.26
C ARG A 37 -22.31 -12.27 -0.77
N PRO A 38 -22.77 -13.29 -1.49
CA PRO A 38 -21.86 -14.27 -2.10
C PRO A 38 -21.02 -13.64 -3.21
N GLY A 39 -19.88 -14.28 -3.52
CA GLY A 39 -18.99 -13.87 -4.61
C GLY A 39 -17.94 -12.81 -4.23
N VAL A 40 -17.02 -12.57 -5.17
CA VAL A 40 -16.03 -11.49 -5.15
C VAL A 40 -16.66 -10.28 -5.83
N THR A 41 -16.50 -9.10 -5.24
CA THR A 41 -17.02 -7.84 -5.79
C THR A 41 -16.11 -7.30 -6.89
N PHE A 42 -14.81 -7.32 -6.63
CA PHE A 42 -13.78 -6.81 -7.52
C PHE A 42 -12.48 -7.54 -7.27
N CYS A 43 -11.70 -7.80 -8.30
CA CYS A 43 -10.33 -8.23 -8.14
C CYS A 43 -9.45 -7.64 -9.24
N THR A 44 -8.21 -7.34 -8.90
CA THR A 44 -7.21 -6.85 -9.84
C THR A 44 -5.82 -7.30 -9.43
N ARG A 45 -4.87 -7.23 -10.36
CA ARG A 45 -3.45 -7.34 -10.09
C ARG A 45 -2.82 -5.95 -10.23
N THR A 46 -2.21 -5.45 -9.16
CA THR A 46 -1.72 -4.08 -9.06
C THR A 46 -0.37 -3.86 -9.74
N THR A 47 0.41 -4.93 -9.88
CA THR A 47 1.72 -4.97 -10.52
C THR A 47 2.04 -6.38 -11.01
N TYR A 48 2.91 -6.48 -12.00
CA TYR A 48 3.34 -7.76 -12.60
C TYR A 48 4.82 -8.03 -12.34
N ASP A 49 5.39 -7.38 -11.32
CA ASP A 49 6.74 -7.69 -10.83
C ASP A 49 6.80 -9.15 -10.32
N ASP A 50 7.95 -9.81 -10.48
CA ASP A 50 8.16 -11.17 -9.99
C ASP A 50 8.03 -11.26 -8.46
N ASN A 51 8.26 -10.16 -7.75
CA ASN A 51 8.07 -10.03 -6.31
C ASN A 51 6.95 -9.01 -6.01
N ALA A 52 5.74 -9.25 -6.51
CA ALA A 52 4.63 -8.31 -6.45
C ALA A 52 3.86 -8.23 -5.11
N ILE A 53 4.34 -8.86 -4.03
CA ILE A 53 3.61 -9.04 -2.77
C ILE A 53 2.89 -7.75 -2.33
N THR A 54 1.58 -7.85 -2.08
CA THR A 54 0.81 -6.78 -1.44
C THR A 54 1.12 -6.77 0.05
N ASN A 55 1.75 -5.69 0.53
CA ASN A 55 2.33 -5.60 1.87
C ASN A 55 1.32 -5.09 2.91
N ALA A 56 0.57 -4.05 2.56
CA ALA A 56 -0.42 -3.44 3.44
C ALA A 56 -1.66 -3.00 2.66
N ILE A 57 -2.80 -3.05 3.34
CA ILE A 57 -4.07 -2.49 2.86
C ILE A 57 -4.69 -1.70 3.99
N GLU A 58 -5.19 -0.51 3.69
CA GLU A 58 -5.95 0.33 4.62
C GLU A 58 -7.24 0.80 3.94
N ILE A 59 -8.37 0.67 4.63
CA ILE A 59 -9.67 1.16 4.16
C ILE A 59 -10.00 2.41 4.97
N TYR A 60 -10.37 3.50 4.30
CA TYR A 60 -10.61 4.77 4.96
C TYR A 60 -11.66 5.62 4.24
N ASP A 61 -12.31 6.50 4.99
CA ASP A 61 -13.21 7.51 4.44
C ASP A 61 -12.41 8.72 3.94
N ASN A 62 -12.61 9.08 2.67
CA ASN A 62 -12.15 10.34 2.12
C ASN A 62 -12.97 11.50 2.71
N PRO A 63 -12.46 12.75 2.79
CA PRO A 63 -13.22 13.89 3.31
C PRO A 63 -14.55 14.20 2.60
N SER A 64 -14.75 13.66 1.38
CA SER A 64 -16.04 13.73 0.68
C SER A 64 -17.08 12.72 1.17
N GLY A 65 -16.72 11.83 2.09
CA GLY A 65 -17.52 10.67 2.53
C GLY A 65 -17.45 9.45 1.60
N ALA A 66 -16.60 9.49 0.56
CA ALA A 66 -16.37 8.34 -0.31
C ALA A 66 -15.41 7.36 0.35
N VAL A 67 -15.68 6.06 0.24
CA VAL A 67 -14.78 5.02 0.77
C VAL A 67 -13.66 4.78 -0.24
N HIS A 68 -12.42 4.87 0.24
CA HIS A 68 -11.24 4.50 -0.53
C HIS A 68 -10.50 3.36 0.18
N PHE A 69 -9.61 2.71 -0.56
CA PHE A 69 -8.54 1.94 0.07
C PHE A 69 -7.19 2.26 -0.53
N MET A 70 -6.16 2.14 0.31
CA MET A 70 -4.77 2.19 -0.09
C MET A 70 -4.18 0.79 -0.06
N ALA A 71 -3.37 0.47 -1.06
CA ALA A 71 -2.59 -0.76 -1.11
C ALA A 71 -1.13 -0.47 -1.44
N THR A 72 -0.20 -1.19 -0.81
CA THR A 72 1.23 -1.10 -1.10
C THR A 72 1.78 -2.43 -1.58
N ASN A 73 2.76 -2.38 -2.47
CA ASN A 73 3.41 -3.58 -3.02
C ASN A 73 4.94 -3.45 -2.93
N ASN A 74 5.63 -4.57 -3.08
CA ASN A 74 7.09 -4.65 -3.12
C ASN A 74 7.74 -3.90 -4.30
N ASP A 75 6.95 -3.44 -5.27
CA ASP A 75 7.40 -2.55 -6.35
C ASP A 75 7.56 -1.08 -5.92
N CYS A 76 7.60 -0.82 -4.61
CA CYS A 76 7.67 0.51 -4.00
C CYS A 76 6.50 1.43 -4.38
N GLY A 77 5.37 0.85 -4.79
CA GLY A 77 4.17 1.59 -5.16
C GLY A 77 3.14 1.70 -4.04
N VAL A 78 2.52 2.87 -3.92
CA VAL A 78 1.32 3.10 -3.11
C VAL A 78 0.16 3.45 -4.04
N ARG A 79 -0.93 2.70 -3.95
CA ARG A 79 -2.07 2.79 -4.86
C ARG A 79 -3.33 3.12 -4.09
N VAL A 80 -4.04 4.16 -4.52
CA VAL A 80 -5.31 4.58 -3.94
C VAL A 80 -6.43 4.19 -4.89
N PHE A 81 -7.42 3.48 -4.40
CA PHE A 81 -8.57 3.03 -5.17
C PHE A 81 -9.86 3.65 -4.63
N ASP A 82 -10.73 4.05 -5.56
CA ASP A 82 -12.11 4.42 -5.29
C ASP A 82 -12.95 3.14 -5.14
N MET A 83 -13.68 2.99 -4.03
CA MET A 83 -14.51 1.79 -3.82
C MET A 83 -15.88 1.86 -4.46
N GLU A 84 -16.36 3.05 -4.86
CA GLU A 84 -17.64 3.18 -5.57
C GLU A 84 -17.52 2.62 -7.00
N ARG A 85 -16.40 2.92 -7.66
CA ARG A 85 -16.14 2.59 -9.07
C ARG A 85 -15.09 1.50 -9.27
N PHE A 86 -14.41 1.08 -8.21
CA PHE A 86 -13.27 0.15 -8.25
C PHE A 86 -12.16 0.61 -9.21
N GLN A 87 -11.83 1.90 -9.16
CA GLN A 87 -10.84 2.52 -10.04
C GLN A 87 -9.62 2.98 -9.28
N LEU A 88 -8.43 2.78 -9.87
CA LEU A 88 -7.19 3.36 -9.38
C LEU A 88 -7.24 4.89 -9.57
N ILE A 89 -7.30 5.63 -8.49
CA ILE A 89 -7.32 7.10 -8.49
C ILE A 89 -5.89 7.66 -8.52
N LYS A 90 -4.99 7.04 -7.75
CA LYS A 90 -3.63 7.56 -7.57
C LYS A 90 -2.62 6.44 -7.46
N PHE A 91 -1.46 6.63 -8.09
CA PHE A 91 -0.34 5.71 -7.98
C PHE A 91 0.96 6.48 -7.70
N LEU A 92 1.30 6.52 -6.43
CA LEU A 92 2.51 7.15 -5.93
C LEU A 92 3.69 6.18 -6.03
N GLN A 93 4.74 6.58 -6.76
CA GLN A 93 6.02 5.86 -6.85
C GLN A 93 7.15 6.87 -7.11
N LYS A 94 8.32 6.66 -6.49
CA LYS A 94 9.45 7.61 -6.53
C LYS A 94 9.81 8.09 -7.94
N ASN A 95 9.79 7.20 -8.92
CA ASN A 95 10.21 7.51 -10.30
C ASN A 95 9.10 8.16 -11.16
N ARG A 96 7.92 8.43 -10.59
CA ARG A 96 6.77 9.00 -11.32
C ARG A 96 6.56 10.50 -11.09
N GLY A 97 7.47 11.18 -10.39
CA GLY A 97 7.38 12.64 -10.13
C GLY A 97 6.25 13.05 -9.17
N GLU A 98 5.40 12.12 -8.72
CA GLU A 98 4.26 12.44 -7.85
C GLU A 98 4.63 12.71 -6.38
N TRP A 99 5.87 12.42 -5.99
CA TRP A 99 6.40 12.68 -4.65
C TRP A 99 7.10 14.04 -4.52
N GLU A 100 7.15 14.86 -5.57
CA GLU A 100 8.00 16.06 -5.65
C GLU A 100 7.67 17.18 -4.65
N ASN A 101 6.55 17.11 -3.91
CA ASN A 101 6.16 18.13 -2.91
C ASN A 101 6.15 17.66 -1.46
N GLN A 102 6.67 16.47 -1.17
CA GLN A 102 6.89 16.04 0.21
C GLN A 102 8.34 15.56 0.33
N ASN A 103 9.15 16.33 1.06
CA ASN A 103 10.49 15.94 1.50
C ASN A 103 10.42 14.68 2.39
N MET A 104 10.11 13.52 1.83
CA MET A 104 10.61 12.26 2.35
C MET A 104 12.00 12.07 1.79
N HIS A 105 12.92 12.90 2.28
CA HIS A 105 14.31 12.50 2.31
C HIS A 105 14.38 11.38 3.35
N CYS A 106 14.19 10.13 2.91
CA CYS A 106 14.73 9.01 3.67
C CYS A 106 16.24 9.19 3.63
N SER A 107 16.79 9.94 4.58
CA SER A 107 18.23 10.05 4.80
C SER A 107 18.75 8.62 4.88
N ASN A 108 19.69 8.29 4.00
CA ASN A 108 20.33 6.98 3.96
C ASN A 108 20.69 6.53 5.40
N TYR A 109 19.99 5.53 5.93
CA TYR A 109 20.54 4.71 7.00
C TYR A 109 21.69 3.92 6.36
N GLY A 110 22.87 4.52 6.33
CA GLY A 110 24.09 3.87 5.83
C GLY A 110 24.78 4.60 4.67
N ALA A 111 25.37 5.77 4.94
CA ALA A 111 26.58 6.18 4.23
C ALA A 111 27.44 7.02 5.20
N ASN A 112 28.49 6.39 5.72
CA ASN A 112 29.56 6.99 6.51
C ASN A 112 29.86 8.45 6.13
N LYS A 113 29.57 9.39 7.02
CA LYS A 113 30.29 10.66 7.14
C LYS A 113 30.55 10.94 8.62
N SER A 114 31.78 11.33 8.91
CA SER A 114 32.48 11.31 10.20
C SER A 114 31.76 11.98 11.38
N ASN A 115 31.85 11.32 12.54
CA ASN A 115 31.32 11.60 13.89
C ASN A 115 31.60 12.99 14.53
N LEU A 116 31.91 14.05 13.79
CA LEU A 116 32.29 15.36 14.37
C LEU A 116 31.24 16.47 14.18
N GLU A 117 30.24 16.28 13.32
CA GLU A 117 29.19 17.31 13.10
C GLU A 117 27.88 17.02 13.86
N GLN A 118 27.60 15.77 14.25
CA GLN A 118 26.40 15.43 15.02
C GLN A 118 26.45 15.97 16.47
N THR A 119 27.62 16.03 17.09
CA THR A 119 27.75 16.42 18.51
C THR A 119 27.34 17.88 18.76
N LYS A 120 27.44 18.75 17.75
CA LYS A 120 27.03 20.16 17.90
C LYS A 120 25.51 20.35 17.87
N PHE A 121 24.77 19.46 17.23
CA PHE A 121 23.32 19.60 17.10
C PHE A 121 22.56 19.03 18.30
N GLU A 122 23.08 17.98 18.95
CA GLU A 122 22.46 17.39 20.14
C GLU A 122 22.73 18.18 21.43
N ASP A 123 23.88 18.87 21.54
CA ASP A 123 24.24 19.67 22.72
C ASP A 123 23.40 20.96 22.88
N GLU A 124 22.86 21.52 21.79
CA GLU A 124 21.94 22.65 21.86
C GLU A 124 20.56 22.25 22.42
N TYR A 125 20.11 21.03 22.17
CA TYR A 125 18.80 20.55 22.62
C TYR A 125 18.74 20.20 24.11
N ARG A 126 19.91 19.98 24.75
CA ARG A 126 20.00 19.60 26.17
C ARG A 126 20.16 20.79 27.13
N LYS A 127 20.08 22.03 26.62
CA LYS A 127 20.17 23.28 27.40
C LYS A 127 18.88 24.11 27.41
N MET A 128 17.78 23.57 26.89
CA MET A 128 16.42 24.06 27.13
C MET A 128 15.71 23.11 28.10
#